data_AF-A0A974YBT0-F1
#
_entry.id   AF-A0A974YBT0-F1
#
_cell.length_a   1.000
_cell.length_b   1.000
_cell.length_c   1.000
_cell.angle_alpha   90.00
_cell.angle_beta   90.00
_cell.angle_gamma   90.00
#
_symmetry.space_group_name_H-M   'P 1'
#
loop_
_entity.id
_entity.type
_entity.pdbx_description
1 polymer ?
#
loop_
_entity_poly.entity_id
_entity_poly.type
_entity_poly.pdbx_seq_one_letter_code
_entity_poly.pdbx_strand_id
1 'polypeptide(L)'
;MWRALVFIGLLCVAAFGAVWLADRPGTVLITFGGYEIQMSVAVAAIALAGLALALALLWALITGLIQLPTRLTFASRARRRSRGYQAVSRGMVAVGAGDTIAARRYANEAERLLGKEPLTLLLKAQAAQVSGNREAAEAAFTQMMDEDETRVLGLRGLFVEARRRGDAASAHQYASEAVRLAPAAAWASDAVLEARCAERDWRGALETVERRTSLGLLDKKTAKRHRAVLLTADALERVDHDPEGALRSAQDATKLAPDLVPAAALAGRLLSRKGDLRKAAKVVEAAWSTQPHPDLAEVYLNLRPGDSALDRLKRAETLSRLSNGAPEGRLAVARSALEAREFGRARDALEPLLQDRPSMRVCLLMSDLEQAEHGSTGKGREWLARATRAPRDPAWIADGVVSDHWAPISPVTGRLDAFVWQAPPDVLIAPELTLHDDVTADLDDEVRALPIAAAEEPAPPPVSEPAPAPEPAPAEKEVRAEAIVAEPVRDEVKEEASLPQPEPVVFPTTPPDVPKPKEQASARRSVFSVW
;
A
#
# COMPACT_ATOMS: atom_id res chain seq x y z
N MET A 1 -49.00 34.17 5.05
CA MET A 1 -49.85 35.38 4.99
C MET A 1 -51.08 35.21 4.10
N TRP A 2 -50.97 34.69 2.87
CA TRP A 2 -52.12 34.43 1.97
C TRP A 2 -53.26 33.61 2.61
N ARG A 3 -52.94 32.52 3.32
CA ARG A 3 -53.95 31.66 3.99
C ARG A 3 -54.75 32.40 5.08
N ALA A 4 -54.17 33.41 5.73
CA ALA A 4 -54.85 34.20 6.76
C ALA A 4 -55.77 35.26 6.14
N LEU A 5 -55.35 35.91 5.04
CA LEU A 5 -56.18 36.86 4.30
C LEU A 5 -57.42 36.19 3.68
N VAL A 6 -57.24 34.98 3.10
CA VAL A 6 -58.37 34.19 2.58
C VAL A 6 -59.34 33.81 3.70
N PHE A 7 -58.84 33.42 4.87
CA PHE A 7 -59.69 33.08 6.01
C PHE A 7 -60.50 34.29 6.53
N ILE A 8 -59.86 35.46 6.65
CA ILE A 8 -60.54 36.70 7.07
C ILE A 8 -61.60 37.11 6.03
N GLY A 9 -61.29 37.03 4.74
CA GLY A 9 -62.26 37.32 3.67
C GLY A 9 -63.47 36.38 3.73
N LEU A 10 -63.24 35.08 3.93
CA LEU A 10 -64.30 34.09 4.06
C LEU A 10 -65.14 34.29 5.33
N LEU A 11 -64.50 34.69 6.44
CA LEU A 11 -65.17 35.06 7.69
C LEU A 11 -66.06 36.29 7.51
N CYS A 12 -65.59 37.33 6.81
CA CYS A 12 -66.38 38.52 6.50
C CYS A 12 -67.60 38.19 5.63
N VAL A 13 -67.43 37.34 4.61
CA VAL A 13 -68.55 36.88 3.75
C VAL A 13 -69.55 36.05 4.56
N ALA A 14 -69.07 35.16 5.43
CA ALA A 14 -69.93 34.36 6.30
C ALA A 14 -70.70 35.23 7.32
N ALA A 15 -70.04 36.21 7.93
CA ALA A 15 -70.66 37.15 8.85
C ALA A 15 -71.71 38.03 8.14
N PHE A 16 -71.40 38.52 6.94
CA PHE A 16 -72.34 39.28 6.12
C PHE A 16 -73.57 38.43 5.74
N GLY A 17 -73.36 37.19 5.31
CA GLY A 17 -74.45 36.26 5.01
C GLY A 17 -75.32 35.94 6.22
N ALA A 18 -74.73 35.81 7.41
CA ALA A 18 -75.45 35.57 8.66
C ALA A 18 -76.33 36.76 9.07
N VAL A 19 -75.80 37.98 8.94
CA VAL A 19 -76.56 39.22 9.23
C VAL A 19 -77.71 39.40 8.23
N TRP A 20 -77.45 39.21 6.93
CA TRP A 20 -78.48 39.31 5.89
C TRP A 20 -79.63 38.31 6.07
N LEU A 21 -79.31 37.11 6.57
CA LEU A 21 -80.32 36.07 6.86
C LEU A 21 -81.12 36.39 8.12
N ALA A 22 -80.53 37.07 9.10
CA ALA A 22 -81.21 37.50 10.33
C ALA A 22 -82.23 38.62 10.06
N ASP A 23 -81.95 39.51 9.11
CA ASP A 23 -82.81 40.67 8.77
C ASP A 23 -84.03 40.31 7.90
N ARG A 24 -84.13 39.07 7.40
CA ARG A 24 -85.28 38.58 6.60
C ARG A 24 -86.07 37.51 7.34
N PRO A 25 -87.17 37.86 8.06
CA PRO A 25 -87.99 36.88 8.74
C PRO A 25 -88.76 36.03 7.72
N GLY A 26 -88.29 34.79 7.52
CA GLY A 26 -89.00 33.74 6.77
C GLY A 26 -89.19 32.51 7.64
N THR A 27 -90.28 31.78 7.41
CA THR A 27 -90.54 30.48 8.06
C THR A 27 -90.33 29.36 7.05
N VAL A 28 -89.60 28.34 7.44
CA VAL A 28 -89.46 27.09 6.68
C VAL A 28 -90.41 26.07 7.30
N LEU A 29 -91.32 25.56 6.49
CA LEU A 29 -92.22 24.46 6.87
C LEU A 29 -91.63 23.16 6.31
N ILE A 30 -91.24 22.23 7.18
CA ILE A 30 -90.86 20.88 6.79
C ILE A 30 -92.02 19.96 7.13
N THR A 31 -92.61 19.34 6.11
CA THR A 31 -93.64 18.32 6.25
C THR A 31 -93.00 16.95 6.07
N PHE A 32 -93.01 16.14 7.13
CA PHE A 32 -92.47 14.78 7.07
C PHE A 32 -93.38 13.80 7.82
N GLY A 33 -93.97 12.85 7.09
CA GLY A 33 -94.79 11.78 7.68
C GLY A 33 -95.99 12.26 8.52
N GLY A 34 -96.61 13.38 8.15
CA GLY A 34 -97.76 13.97 8.88
C GLY A 34 -97.38 14.89 10.04
N TYR A 35 -96.08 15.06 10.35
CA TYR A 35 -95.60 16.07 11.29
C TYR A 35 -95.20 17.34 10.55
N GLU A 36 -95.70 18.48 11.04
CA GLU A 36 -95.35 19.81 10.54
C GLU A 36 -94.41 20.50 11.53
N ILE A 37 -93.16 20.68 11.12
CA ILE A 37 -92.18 21.41 11.93
C ILE A 37 -91.99 22.78 11.28
N GLN A 38 -92.48 23.81 11.97
CA GLN A 38 -92.29 25.21 11.58
C GLN A 38 -91.06 25.76 12.30
N MET A 39 -90.03 26.12 11.55
CA MET A 39 -88.81 26.73 12.09
C MET A 39 -88.48 28.01 11.33
N SER A 40 -87.75 28.93 11.97
CA SER A 40 -87.25 30.12 11.28
C SER A 40 -86.15 29.73 10.29
N VAL A 41 -86.01 30.51 9.20
CA VAL A 41 -84.94 30.33 8.21
C VAL A 41 -83.55 30.31 8.85
N ALA A 42 -83.33 31.11 9.92
CA ALA A 42 -82.09 31.11 10.68
C ALA A 42 -81.80 29.76 11.35
N VAL A 43 -82.81 29.15 12.00
CA VAL A 43 -82.66 27.84 12.65
C VAL A 43 -82.40 26.74 11.62
N ALA A 44 -83.11 26.77 10.48
CA ALA A 44 -82.89 25.83 9.39
C ALA A 44 -81.47 25.92 8.80
N ALA A 45 -80.95 27.14 8.62
CA ALA A 45 -79.59 27.35 8.11
C ALA A 45 -78.51 26.87 9.10
N ILE A 46 -78.69 27.10 10.40
CA ILE A 46 -77.79 26.59 11.45
C ILE A 46 -77.81 25.06 11.48
N ALA A 47 -79.00 24.45 11.39
CA ALA A 47 -79.15 23.00 11.37
C ALA A 47 -78.45 22.38 10.13
N LEU A 48 -78.60 23.00 8.96
CA LEU A 48 -77.93 22.57 7.73
C LEU A 48 -76.40 22.70 7.83
N ALA A 49 -75.91 23.83 8.35
CA ALA A 49 -74.48 24.04 8.58
C ALA A 49 -73.90 23.03 9.58
N GLY A 50 -74.65 22.74 10.66
CA GLY A 50 -74.30 21.71 11.64
C GLY A 50 -74.23 20.31 11.02
N LEU A 51 -75.19 19.96 10.17
CA LEU A 51 -75.20 18.69 9.43
C LEU A 51 -74.03 18.59 8.45
N ALA A 52 -73.73 19.66 7.71
CA ALA A 52 -72.60 19.72 6.79
C ALA A 52 -71.27 19.56 7.54
N LEU A 53 -71.12 20.22 8.70
CA LEU A 53 -69.95 20.06 9.56
C LEU A 53 -69.83 18.63 10.10
N ALA A 54 -70.94 18.04 10.56
CA ALA A 54 -70.96 16.65 11.03
C ALA A 54 -70.56 15.67 9.93
N LEU A 55 -71.08 15.83 8.70
CA LEU A 55 -70.70 15.03 7.54
C LEU A 55 -69.23 15.24 7.16
N ALA A 56 -68.72 16.47 7.20
CA ALA A 56 -67.31 16.76 6.94
C ALA A 56 -66.39 16.13 7.99
N LEU A 57 -66.77 16.17 9.28
CA LEU A 57 -66.05 15.50 10.37
C LEU A 57 -66.07 13.98 10.19
N LEU A 58 -67.22 13.41 9.83
CA LEU A 58 -67.36 11.98 9.60
C LEU A 58 -66.54 11.52 8.40
N TRP A 59 -66.55 12.29 7.30
CA TRP A 59 -65.70 12.05 6.14
C TRP A 59 -64.21 12.17 6.46
N ALA A 60 -63.81 13.17 7.24
CA ALA A 60 -62.44 13.34 7.70
C ALA A 60 -61.99 12.18 8.61
N LEU A 61 -62.87 11.66 9.46
CA LEU A 61 -62.60 10.51 10.31
C LEU A 61 -62.41 9.24 9.47
N ILE A 62 -63.30 8.98 8.50
CA ILE A 62 -63.22 7.82 7.60
C ILE A 62 -61.96 7.88 6.74
N THR A 63 -61.69 9.02 6.10
CA THR A 63 -60.47 9.20 5.29
C THR A 63 -59.20 9.16 6.13
N GLY A 64 -59.22 9.68 7.36
CA GLY A 64 -58.13 9.56 8.32
C GLY A 64 -57.83 8.12 8.71
N LEU A 65 -58.87 7.31 8.96
CA LEU A 65 -58.74 5.90 9.32
C LEU A 65 -58.22 5.06 8.14
N ILE A 66 -58.67 5.34 6.91
CA ILE A 66 -58.21 4.66 5.68
C ILE A 66 -56.78 5.09 5.30
N GLN A 67 -56.37 6.33 5.57
CA GLN A 67 -55.01 6.83 5.28
C GLN A 67 -54.00 6.59 6.42
N LEU A 68 -54.44 6.16 7.61
CA LEU A 68 -53.57 5.85 8.74
C LEU A 68 -52.52 4.76 8.44
N PRO A 69 -52.89 3.63 7.78
CA PRO A 69 -51.95 2.56 7.46
C PRO A 69 -50.82 3.02 6.54
N THR A 70 -51.13 3.86 5.55
CA THR A 70 -50.13 4.38 4.62
C THR A 70 -49.17 5.34 5.32
N ARG A 71 -49.65 6.27 6.16
CA ARG A 71 -48.78 7.19 6.91
C ARG A 71 -47.86 6.49 7.93
N LEU A 72 -48.36 5.45 8.62
CA LEU A 72 -47.55 4.67 9.56
C LEU A 72 -46.49 3.80 8.86
N THR A 73 -46.81 3.24 7.70
CA THR A 73 -45.84 2.43 6.93
C THR A 73 -44.69 3.28 6.38
N PHE A 74 -44.95 4.51 5.92
CA PHE A 74 -43.88 5.44 5.51
C PHE A 74 -42.96 5.82 6.68
N ALA A 75 -43.53 6.17 7.85
CA ALA A 75 -42.73 6.52 9.03
C ALA A 75 -41.91 5.33 9.56
N SER A 76 -42.45 4.10 9.49
CA SER A 76 -41.75 2.88 9.88
C SER A 76 -40.60 2.55 8.93
N ARG A 77 -40.80 2.66 7.61
CA ARG A 77 -39.72 2.49 6.61
C ARG A 77 -38.59 3.48 6.81
N ALA A 78 -38.90 4.75 7.07
CA ALA A 78 -37.89 5.77 7.35
C ALA A 78 -37.07 5.44 8.61
N ARG A 79 -37.71 4.97 9.68
CA ARG A 79 -37.03 4.54 10.92
C ARG A 79 -36.20 3.26 10.72
N ARG A 80 -36.68 2.31 9.93
CA ARG A 80 -35.93 1.09 9.60
C ARG A 80 -34.67 1.43 8.83
N ARG A 81 -34.77 2.32 7.85
CA ARG A 81 -33.64 2.78 7.03
C ARG A 81 -32.63 3.58 7.86
N SER A 82 -33.08 4.48 8.75
CA SER A 82 -32.16 5.23 9.62
C SER A 82 -31.39 4.33 10.59
N ARG A 83 -32.07 3.33 11.20
CA ARG A 83 -31.41 2.31 12.03
C ARG A 83 -30.44 1.46 11.22
N GLY A 84 -30.80 1.12 9.98
CA GLY A 84 -29.94 0.39 9.05
C GLY A 84 -28.62 1.12 8.79
N TYR A 85 -28.67 2.40 8.43
CA TYR A 85 -27.44 3.19 8.23
C TYR A 85 -26.64 3.42 9.51
N GLN A 86 -27.31 3.54 10.67
CA GLN A 86 -26.62 3.57 11.96
C GLN A 86 -25.88 2.25 12.25
N ALA A 87 -26.48 1.11 11.92
CA ALA A 87 -25.82 -0.19 12.03
C ALA A 87 -24.63 -0.29 11.08
N VAL A 88 -24.76 0.19 9.84
CA VAL A 88 -23.62 0.24 8.89
C VAL A 88 -22.47 1.08 9.45
N SER A 89 -22.76 2.30 9.92
CA SER A 89 -21.76 3.20 10.49
C SER A 89 -21.06 2.60 11.71
N ARG A 90 -21.81 2.03 12.66
CA ARG A 90 -21.23 1.36 13.84
C ARG A 90 -20.44 0.11 13.46
N GLY A 91 -20.90 -0.64 12.46
CA GLY A 91 -20.21 -1.79 11.93
C GLY A 91 -18.86 -1.43 11.34
N MET A 92 -18.78 -0.37 10.52
CA MET A 92 -17.49 0.08 9.96
C MET A 92 -16.52 0.56 11.04
N VAL A 93 -17.01 1.22 12.09
CA VAL A 93 -16.17 1.59 13.25
C VAL A 93 -15.66 0.35 13.98
N ALA A 94 -16.50 -0.67 14.15
CA ALA A 94 -16.09 -1.93 14.78
C ALA A 94 -15.05 -2.70 13.93
N VAL A 95 -15.23 -2.73 12.61
CA VAL A 95 -14.23 -3.29 11.66
C VAL A 95 -12.89 -2.56 11.83
N GLY A 96 -12.88 -1.22 11.77
CA GLY A 96 -11.65 -0.44 11.93
C GLY A 96 -11.02 -0.50 13.33
N ALA A 97 -11.78 -0.91 14.34
CA ALA A 97 -11.29 -1.13 15.70
C ALA A 97 -10.86 -2.59 15.97
N GLY A 98 -11.00 -3.50 15.01
CA GLY A 98 -10.72 -4.92 15.19
C GLY A 98 -11.74 -5.69 16.04
N ASP A 99 -12.88 -5.07 16.41
CA ASP A 99 -13.93 -5.75 17.17
C ASP A 99 -14.77 -6.65 16.25
N THR A 100 -14.26 -7.86 16.01
CA THR A 100 -14.86 -8.88 15.12
C THR A 100 -16.29 -9.26 15.51
N ILE A 101 -16.58 -9.31 16.81
CA ILE A 101 -17.89 -9.71 17.33
C ILE A 101 -18.91 -8.60 17.05
N ALA A 102 -18.59 -7.36 17.41
CA ALA A 102 -19.47 -6.23 17.15
C ALA A 102 -19.62 -5.97 15.65
N ALA A 103 -18.55 -6.08 14.86
CA ALA A 103 -18.58 -5.93 13.40
C ALA A 103 -19.57 -6.91 12.77
N ARG A 104 -19.47 -8.21 13.10
CA ARG A 104 -20.40 -9.24 12.59
C ARG A 104 -21.84 -9.00 13.04
N ARG A 105 -22.04 -8.60 14.30
CA ARG A 105 -23.38 -8.28 14.82
C ARG A 105 -24.02 -7.13 14.05
N TYR A 106 -23.30 -6.03 13.86
CA TYR A 106 -23.80 -4.86 13.15
C TYR A 106 -23.97 -5.10 11.64
N ALA A 107 -23.11 -5.93 11.02
CA ALA A 107 -23.28 -6.36 9.63
C ALA A 107 -24.59 -7.13 9.44
N ASN A 108 -24.87 -8.10 10.31
CA ASN A 108 -26.13 -8.86 10.28
C ASN A 108 -27.36 -7.98 10.56
N GLU A 109 -27.24 -7.01 11.48
CA GLU A 109 -28.30 -6.05 11.76
C GLU A 109 -28.57 -5.13 10.55
N ALA A 110 -27.53 -4.65 9.88
CA ALA A 110 -27.63 -3.85 8.68
C ALA A 110 -28.29 -4.64 7.53
N GLU A 111 -27.86 -5.88 7.27
CA GLU A 111 -28.46 -6.76 6.25
C GLU A 111 -29.94 -7.04 6.56
N ARG A 112 -30.31 -7.27 7.83
CA ARG A 112 -31.71 -7.45 8.22
C ARG A 112 -32.54 -6.18 7.99
N LEU A 113 -31.99 -5.00 8.23
CA LEU A 113 -32.73 -3.73 8.18
C LEU A 113 -32.84 -3.17 6.76
N LEU A 114 -31.75 -3.20 5.99
CA LEU A 114 -31.63 -2.62 4.65
C LEU A 114 -31.75 -3.66 3.53
N GLY A 115 -31.56 -4.95 3.82
CA GLY A 115 -31.50 -5.99 2.81
C GLY A 115 -30.09 -6.11 2.23
N LYS A 116 -30.00 -6.53 0.97
CA LYS A 116 -28.76 -6.72 0.22
C LYS A 116 -28.38 -5.44 -0.54
N GLU A 117 -28.27 -4.31 0.15
CA GLU A 117 -27.77 -3.07 -0.48
C GLU A 117 -26.22 -3.10 -0.57
N PRO A 118 -25.60 -2.41 -1.54
CA PRO A 118 -24.15 -2.32 -1.72
C PRO A 118 -23.32 -2.15 -0.43
N LEU A 119 -23.72 -1.19 0.42
CA LEU A 119 -23.02 -0.88 1.67
C LEU A 119 -23.12 -2.00 2.71
N THR A 120 -24.22 -2.77 2.68
CA THR A 120 -24.42 -3.90 3.61
C THR A 120 -23.58 -5.10 3.21
N LEU A 121 -23.44 -5.36 1.90
CA LEU A 121 -22.57 -6.41 1.36
C LEU A 121 -21.11 -6.09 1.64
N LEU A 122 -20.68 -4.83 1.45
CA LEU A 122 -19.32 -4.40 1.79
C LEU A 122 -19.01 -4.60 3.27
N LEU A 123 -19.89 -4.12 4.17
CA LEU A 123 -19.69 -4.29 5.60
C LEU A 123 -19.67 -5.78 6.00
N LYS A 124 -20.50 -6.61 5.37
CA LYS A 124 -20.51 -8.05 5.60
C LYS A 124 -19.20 -8.71 5.17
N ALA A 125 -18.68 -8.34 4.00
CA ALA A 125 -17.39 -8.80 3.50
C ALA A 125 -16.25 -8.39 4.44
N GLN A 126 -16.21 -7.12 4.85
CA GLN A 126 -15.18 -6.61 5.76
C GLN A 126 -15.25 -7.25 7.15
N ALA A 127 -16.45 -7.42 7.71
CA ALA A 127 -16.60 -8.12 8.99
C ALA A 127 -16.14 -9.59 8.88
N ALA A 128 -16.34 -10.23 7.73
CA ALA A 128 -15.82 -11.57 7.46
C ALA A 128 -14.28 -11.58 7.34
N GLN A 129 -13.68 -10.57 6.68
CA GLN A 129 -12.22 -10.44 6.56
C GLN A 129 -11.54 -10.25 7.93
N VAL A 130 -11.99 -9.28 8.73
CA VAL A 130 -11.40 -9.02 10.07
C VAL A 130 -11.63 -10.19 11.04
N SER A 131 -12.70 -10.99 10.84
CA SER A 131 -12.92 -12.21 11.64
C SER A 131 -12.16 -13.44 11.12
N GLY A 132 -11.35 -13.30 10.06
CA GLY A 132 -10.59 -14.38 9.44
C GLY A 132 -11.44 -15.41 8.67
N ASN A 133 -12.74 -15.14 8.48
CA ASN A 133 -13.65 -16.05 7.78
C ASN A 133 -13.61 -15.80 6.26
N ARG A 134 -12.61 -16.38 5.61
CA ARG A 134 -12.35 -16.20 4.17
C ARG A 134 -13.50 -16.68 3.28
N GLU A 135 -14.11 -17.82 3.57
CA GLU A 135 -15.24 -18.33 2.78
C GLU A 135 -16.43 -17.36 2.78
N ALA A 136 -16.73 -16.77 3.95
CA ALA A 136 -17.79 -15.78 4.05
C ALA A 136 -17.44 -14.47 3.34
N ALA A 137 -16.17 -14.06 3.35
CA ALA A 137 -15.68 -12.88 2.62
C ALA A 137 -15.76 -13.10 1.10
N GLU A 138 -15.25 -14.23 0.59
CA GLU A 138 -15.33 -14.60 -0.83
C GLU A 138 -16.79 -14.68 -1.30
N ALA A 139 -17.69 -15.29 -0.52
CA ALA A 139 -19.12 -15.34 -0.85
C ALA A 139 -19.76 -13.95 -0.91
N ALA A 140 -19.41 -13.06 0.02
CA ALA A 140 -19.91 -11.69 0.02
C ALA A 140 -19.39 -10.89 -1.19
N PHE A 141 -18.10 -10.98 -1.52
CA PHE A 141 -17.54 -10.31 -2.70
C PHE A 141 -18.07 -10.89 -4.02
N THR A 142 -18.29 -12.21 -4.08
CA THR A 142 -18.92 -12.86 -5.24
C THR A 142 -20.33 -12.31 -5.45
N GLN A 143 -21.11 -12.17 -4.37
CA GLN A 143 -22.44 -11.58 -4.44
C GLN A 143 -22.42 -10.10 -4.86
N MET A 144 -21.37 -9.35 -4.53
CA MET A 144 -21.18 -7.98 -5.01
C MET A 144 -20.88 -7.90 -6.53
N MET A 145 -20.52 -9.00 -7.20
CA MET A 145 -20.35 -8.98 -8.65
C MET A 145 -21.67 -8.97 -9.43
N ASP A 146 -22.77 -9.42 -8.80
CA ASP A 146 -24.09 -9.51 -9.41
C ASP A 146 -24.66 -8.12 -9.75
N GLU A 147 -24.27 -7.08 -9.01
CA GLU A 147 -24.72 -5.70 -9.20
C GLU A 147 -23.65 -4.82 -9.86
N ASP A 148 -24.02 -4.05 -10.88
CA ASP A 148 -23.08 -3.20 -11.63
C ASP A 148 -22.37 -2.15 -10.75
N GLU A 149 -23.06 -1.60 -9.74
CA GLU A 149 -22.51 -0.59 -8.82
C GLU A 149 -21.41 -1.14 -7.91
N THR A 150 -21.47 -2.43 -7.54
CA THR A 150 -20.51 -3.05 -6.62
C THR A 150 -19.51 -4.00 -7.27
N ARG A 151 -19.68 -4.30 -8.57
CA ARG A 151 -18.85 -5.28 -9.29
C ARG A 151 -17.36 -5.01 -9.18
N VAL A 152 -16.91 -3.77 -9.39
CA VAL A 152 -15.48 -3.41 -9.31
C VAL A 152 -14.92 -3.61 -7.91
N LEU A 153 -15.74 -3.36 -6.87
CA LEU A 153 -15.36 -3.56 -5.48
C LEU A 153 -15.33 -5.04 -5.11
N GLY A 154 -16.29 -5.83 -5.59
CA GLY A 154 -16.29 -7.28 -5.47
C GLY A 154 -15.04 -7.90 -6.11
N LEU A 155 -14.70 -7.49 -7.33
CA LEU A 155 -13.47 -7.91 -8.01
C LEU A 155 -12.20 -7.55 -7.24
N ARG A 156 -12.17 -6.37 -6.59
CA ARG A 156 -11.05 -5.97 -5.74
C ARG A 156 -10.89 -6.89 -4.52
N GLY A 157 -11.99 -7.21 -3.85
CA GLY A 157 -11.97 -8.13 -2.71
C GLY A 157 -11.51 -9.54 -3.10
N LEU A 158 -12.05 -10.08 -4.21
CA LEU A 158 -11.64 -11.39 -4.73
C LEU A 158 -10.18 -11.42 -5.19
N PHE A 159 -9.68 -10.33 -5.79
CA PHE A 159 -8.28 -10.17 -6.13
C PHE A 159 -7.37 -10.30 -4.90
N VAL A 160 -7.74 -9.64 -3.80
CA VAL A 160 -6.98 -9.71 -2.55
C VAL A 160 -6.99 -11.11 -1.96
N GLU A 161 -8.16 -11.76 -1.87
CA GLU A 161 -8.25 -13.13 -1.36
C GLU A 161 -7.45 -14.11 -2.24
N ALA A 162 -7.48 -13.94 -3.57
CA ALA A 162 -6.67 -14.73 -4.50
C ALA A 162 -5.16 -14.53 -4.28
N ARG A 163 -4.70 -13.28 -4.06
CA ARG A 163 -3.30 -13.01 -3.71
C ARG A 163 -2.90 -13.63 -2.38
N ARG A 164 -3.75 -13.53 -1.35
CA ARG A 164 -3.51 -14.15 -0.02
C ARG A 164 -3.40 -15.68 -0.11
N ARG A 165 -4.06 -16.30 -1.09
CA ARG A 165 -3.99 -17.74 -1.39
C ARG A 165 -2.79 -18.14 -2.27
N GLY A 166 -2.07 -17.18 -2.85
CA GLY A 166 -1.02 -17.43 -3.83
C GLY A 166 -1.56 -17.84 -5.21
N ASP A 167 -2.84 -17.60 -5.49
CA ASP A 167 -3.48 -17.89 -6.78
C ASP A 167 -3.31 -16.71 -7.75
N ALA A 168 -2.12 -16.62 -8.36
CA ALA A 168 -1.78 -15.54 -9.28
C ALA A 168 -2.67 -15.52 -10.54
N ALA A 169 -3.14 -16.69 -10.99
CA ALA A 169 -3.97 -16.80 -12.18
C ALA A 169 -5.36 -16.17 -11.96
N SER A 170 -6.03 -16.52 -10.85
CA SER A 170 -7.30 -15.89 -10.50
C SER A 170 -7.13 -14.41 -10.19
N ALA A 171 -6.07 -14.03 -9.48
CA ALA A 171 -5.78 -12.61 -9.21
C ALA A 171 -5.63 -11.81 -10.53
N HIS A 172 -4.90 -12.33 -11.51
CA HIS A 172 -4.77 -11.70 -12.82
C HIS A 172 -6.12 -11.57 -13.55
N GLN A 173 -6.97 -12.59 -13.49
CA GLN A 173 -8.32 -12.55 -14.10
C GLN A 173 -9.20 -11.46 -13.47
N TYR A 174 -9.27 -11.41 -12.14
CA TYR A 174 -10.07 -10.40 -11.43
C TYR A 174 -9.59 -8.98 -11.72
N ALA A 175 -8.27 -8.76 -11.72
CA ALA A 175 -7.70 -7.46 -12.06
C ALA A 175 -7.96 -7.07 -13.52
N SER A 176 -7.84 -8.02 -14.45
CA SER A 176 -8.10 -7.80 -15.87
C SER A 176 -9.56 -7.45 -16.15
N GLU A 177 -10.50 -8.11 -15.48
CA GLU A 177 -11.92 -7.79 -15.55
C GLU A 177 -12.20 -6.40 -14.96
N ALA A 178 -11.59 -6.06 -13.83
CA ALA A 178 -11.74 -4.75 -13.21
C ALA A 178 -11.22 -3.61 -14.11
N VAL A 179 -10.09 -3.80 -14.81
CA VAL A 179 -9.59 -2.82 -15.80
C VAL A 179 -10.56 -2.64 -16.97
N ARG A 180 -11.28 -3.70 -17.39
CA ARG A 180 -12.28 -3.60 -18.47
C ARG A 180 -13.51 -2.79 -18.05
N LEU A 181 -13.93 -2.91 -16.79
CA LEU A 181 -15.11 -2.23 -16.26
C LEU A 181 -14.79 -0.79 -15.82
N ALA A 182 -13.69 -0.61 -15.09
CA ALA A 182 -13.25 0.67 -14.57
C ALA A 182 -11.75 0.90 -14.88
N PRO A 183 -11.42 1.38 -16.09
CA PRO A 183 -10.03 1.65 -16.48
C PRO A 183 -9.31 2.65 -15.56
N ALA A 184 -10.06 3.52 -14.89
CA ALA A 184 -9.52 4.50 -13.94
C ALA A 184 -9.13 3.89 -12.57
N ALA A 185 -9.46 2.62 -12.31
CA ALA A 185 -9.05 1.94 -11.09
C ALA A 185 -7.53 1.66 -11.10
N ALA A 186 -6.77 2.48 -10.36
CA ALA A 186 -5.31 2.38 -10.29
C ALA A 186 -4.84 0.99 -9.85
N TRP A 187 -5.40 0.47 -8.76
CA TRP A 187 -5.07 -0.86 -8.22
C TRP A 187 -5.19 -1.98 -9.26
N ALA A 188 -6.19 -1.92 -10.13
CA ALA A 188 -6.44 -2.95 -11.15
C ALA A 188 -5.41 -2.84 -12.28
N SER A 189 -5.10 -1.62 -12.71
CA SER A 189 -4.06 -1.37 -13.73
C SER A 189 -2.66 -1.71 -13.22
N ASP A 190 -2.38 -1.48 -11.93
CA ASP A 190 -1.15 -1.88 -11.25
C ASP A 190 -1.02 -3.41 -11.21
N ALA A 191 -2.06 -4.11 -10.74
CA ALA A 191 -2.07 -5.57 -10.70
C ALA A 191 -1.92 -6.23 -12.07
N VAL A 192 -2.56 -5.68 -13.12
CA VAL A 192 -2.38 -6.18 -14.50
C VAL A 192 -0.96 -5.91 -15.00
N LEU A 193 -0.35 -4.76 -14.65
CA LEU A 193 1.03 -4.47 -15.00
C LEU A 193 1.99 -5.45 -14.32
N GLU A 194 1.84 -5.68 -13.02
CA GLU A 194 2.64 -6.64 -12.24
C GLU A 194 2.54 -8.05 -12.83
N ALA A 195 1.32 -8.52 -13.12
CA ALA A 195 1.11 -9.84 -13.71
C ALA A 195 1.77 -9.97 -15.09
N ARG A 196 1.62 -8.96 -15.97
CA ARG A 196 2.28 -8.96 -17.30
C ARG A 196 3.80 -8.96 -17.18
N CYS A 197 4.36 -8.23 -16.21
CA CYS A 197 5.80 -8.24 -15.99
C CYS A 197 6.29 -9.60 -15.43
N ALA A 198 5.51 -10.24 -14.55
CA ALA A 198 5.81 -11.57 -14.04
C ALA A 198 5.77 -12.64 -15.14
N GLU A 199 4.82 -12.53 -16.08
CA GLU A 199 4.72 -13.37 -17.29
C GLU A 199 5.74 -13.01 -18.38
N ARG A 200 6.55 -11.96 -18.18
CA ARG A 200 7.51 -11.42 -19.17
C ARG A 200 6.85 -10.94 -20.47
N ASP A 201 5.57 -10.59 -20.42
CA ASP A 201 4.89 -9.90 -21.51
C ASP A 201 5.21 -8.39 -21.49
N TRP A 202 6.44 -8.05 -21.90
CA TRP A 202 6.93 -6.66 -21.89
C TRP A 202 6.14 -5.74 -22.82
N ARG A 203 5.61 -6.28 -23.93
CA ARG A 203 4.80 -5.51 -24.88
C ARG A 203 3.45 -5.17 -24.27
N GLY A 204 2.77 -6.14 -23.68
CA GLY A 204 1.54 -5.87 -22.94
C GLY A 204 1.79 -4.92 -21.77
N ALA A 205 2.89 -5.06 -21.04
CA ALA A 205 3.24 -4.15 -19.95
C ALA A 205 3.40 -2.70 -20.45
N LEU A 206 4.03 -2.49 -21.60
CA LEU A 206 4.17 -1.18 -22.24
C LEU A 206 2.80 -0.55 -22.58
N GLU A 207 1.89 -1.33 -23.17
CA GLU A 207 0.52 -0.87 -23.46
C GLU A 207 -0.22 -0.45 -22.18
N THR A 208 -0.02 -1.18 -21.08
CA THR A 208 -0.62 -0.84 -19.79
C THR A 208 -0.07 0.49 -19.26
N VAL A 209 1.24 0.74 -19.36
CA VAL A 209 1.85 2.03 -18.96
C VAL A 209 1.33 3.18 -19.83
N GLU A 210 1.20 2.98 -21.15
CA GLU A 210 0.67 4.00 -22.06
C GLU A 210 -0.79 4.34 -21.77
N ARG A 211 -1.63 3.31 -21.52
CA ARG A 211 -3.03 3.50 -21.13
C ARG A 211 -3.16 4.25 -19.80
N ARG A 212 -2.35 3.90 -18.80
CA ARG A 212 -2.36 4.61 -17.51
C ARG A 212 -1.92 6.07 -17.66
N THR A 213 -0.97 6.33 -18.55
CA THR A 213 -0.52 7.69 -18.86
C THR A 213 -1.62 8.49 -19.56
N SER A 214 -2.36 7.89 -20.50
CA SER A 214 -3.46 8.58 -21.19
C SER A 214 -4.66 8.86 -20.28
N LEU A 215 -4.88 8.01 -19.27
CA LEU A 215 -5.88 8.22 -18.21
C LEU A 215 -5.43 9.20 -17.11
N GLY A 216 -4.19 9.69 -17.16
CA GLY A 216 -3.65 10.59 -16.13
C GLY A 216 -3.34 9.92 -14.79
N LEU A 217 -3.27 8.58 -14.74
CA LEU A 217 -2.94 7.81 -13.53
C LEU A 217 -1.43 7.72 -13.27
N LEU A 218 -0.60 8.11 -14.25
CA LEU A 218 0.85 8.16 -14.17
C LEU A 218 1.35 9.52 -14.67
N ASP A 219 2.29 10.10 -13.94
CA ASP A 219 2.96 11.32 -14.40
C ASP A 219 3.90 11.00 -15.58
N LYS A 220 4.16 12.02 -16.42
CA LYS A 220 4.95 11.86 -17.64
C LYS A 220 6.39 11.41 -17.37
N LYS A 221 6.98 11.75 -16.22
CA LYS A 221 8.36 11.41 -15.89
C LYS A 221 8.43 9.92 -15.51
N THR A 222 7.56 9.48 -14.61
CA THR A 222 7.46 8.07 -14.20
C THR A 222 7.05 7.18 -15.36
N ALA A 223 6.13 7.61 -16.22
CA ALA A 223 5.76 6.87 -17.43
C ALA A 223 6.95 6.65 -18.38
N LYS A 224 7.79 7.69 -18.61
CA LYS A 224 9.02 7.55 -19.41
C LYS A 224 10.01 6.59 -18.77
N ARG A 225 10.17 6.65 -17.45
CA ARG A 225 11.07 5.77 -16.70
C ARG A 225 10.60 4.32 -16.75
N HIS A 226 9.33 4.04 -16.45
CA HIS A 226 8.74 2.70 -16.58
C HIS A 226 8.88 2.15 -18.00
N ARG A 227 8.63 2.99 -19.02
CA ARG A 227 8.85 2.59 -20.43
C ARG A 227 10.31 2.23 -20.70
N ALA A 228 11.27 2.99 -20.19
CA ALA A 228 12.69 2.69 -20.34
C ALA A 228 13.08 1.36 -19.66
N VAL A 229 12.56 1.11 -18.46
CA VAL A 229 12.76 -0.15 -17.72
C VAL A 229 12.20 -1.34 -18.50
N LEU A 230 10.97 -1.24 -19.01
CA LEU A 230 10.34 -2.30 -19.79
C LEU A 230 11.06 -2.56 -21.13
N LEU A 231 11.52 -1.51 -21.82
CA LEU A 231 12.33 -1.65 -23.03
C LEU A 231 13.69 -2.29 -22.73
N THR A 232 14.28 -2.00 -21.57
CA THR A 232 15.55 -2.63 -21.14
C THR A 232 15.35 -4.11 -20.81
N ALA A 233 14.25 -4.45 -20.14
CA ALA A 233 13.85 -5.83 -19.86
C ALA A 233 13.66 -6.64 -21.16
N ASP A 234 12.88 -6.11 -22.09
CA ASP A 234 12.64 -6.70 -23.40
C ASP A 234 13.95 -6.88 -24.19
N ALA A 235 14.85 -5.89 -24.13
CA ALA A 235 16.16 -5.96 -24.77
C ALA A 235 17.07 -7.03 -24.14
N LEU A 236 17.04 -7.21 -22.82
CA LEU A 236 17.81 -8.25 -22.14
C LEU A 236 17.37 -9.66 -22.55
N GLU A 237 16.06 -9.90 -22.71
CA GLU A 237 15.56 -11.21 -23.13
C GLU A 237 15.78 -11.50 -24.62
N ARG A 238 15.74 -10.46 -25.46
CA ARG A 238 15.95 -10.62 -26.91
C ARG A 238 17.41 -10.68 -27.32
N VAL A 239 18.35 -10.32 -26.44
CA VAL A 239 19.76 -10.09 -26.79
C VAL A 239 20.39 -11.26 -27.55
N ASP A 240 20.02 -12.50 -27.22
CA ASP A 240 20.58 -13.72 -27.79
C ASP A 240 19.90 -14.14 -29.11
N HIS A 241 18.65 -13.72 -29.34
CA HIS A 241 17.84 -14.15 -30.50
C HIS A 241 17.66 -13.05 -31.55
N ASP A 242 17.57 -11.79 -31.13
CA ASP A 242 17.40 -10.60 -31.96
C ASP A 242 18.25 -9.43 -31.41
N PRO A 243 19.58 -9.46 -31.65
CA PRO A 243 20.49 -8.43 -31.14
C PRO A 243 20.25 -7.05 -31.76
N GLU A 244 19.70 -6.97 -32.97
CA GLU A 244 19.38 -5.69 -33.62
C GLU A 244 18.15 -5.04 -32.99
N GLY A 245 17.08 -5.81 -32.76
CA GLY A 245 15.90 -5.36 -32.02
C GLY A 245 16.24 -4.95 -30.59
N ALA A 246 17.02 -5.78 -29.88
CA ALA A 246 17.50 -5.47 -28.53
C ALA A 246 18.31 -4.16 -28.49
N LEU A 247 19.18 -3.91 -29.49
CA LEU A 247 19.94 -2.67 -29.57
C LEU A 247 19.02 -1.45 -29.75
N ARG A 248 17.98 -1.54 -30.59
CA ARG A 248 17.02 -0.44 -30.78
C ARG A 248 16.27 -0.15 -29.47
N SER A 249 15.74 -1.18 -28.81
CA SER A 249 15.04 -1.05 -27.52
C SER A 249 15.95 -0.45 -26.45
N ALA A 250 17.20 -0.90 -26.34
CA ALA A 250 18.16 -0.35 -25.38
C ALA A 250 18.51 1.11 -25.68
N GLN A 251 18.70 1.48 -26.95
CA GLN A 251 18.93 2.88 -27.33
C GLN A 251 17.74 3.77 -27.02
N ASP A 252 16.52 3.31 -27.28
CA ASP A 252 15.32 4.08 -26.95
C ASP A 252 15.11 4.19 -25.45
N ALA A 253 15.43 3.15 -24.67
CA ALA A 253 15.45 3.21 -23.21
C ALA A 253 16.44 4.28 -22.71
N THR A 254 17.67 4.32 -23.23
CA THR A 254 18.67 5.35 -22.82
C THR A 254 18.25 6.78 -23.16
N LYS A 255 17.46 6.98 -24.23
CA LYS A 255 16.91 8.31 -24.55
C LYS A 255 15.79 8.72 -23.59
N LEU A 256 14.99 7.74 -23.13
CA LEU A 256 13.85 7.96 -22.24
C LEU A 256 14.29 8.17 -20.78
N ALA A 257 15.29 7.40 -20.32
CA ALA A 257 15.87 7.48 -18.99
C ALA A 257 17.41 7.42 -19.08
N PRO A 258 18.10 8.56 -19.25
CA PRO A 258 19.56 8.62 -19.34
C PRO A 258 20.28 8.19 -18.05
N ASP A 259 19.59 8.25 -16.92
CA ASP A 259 20.03 7.81 -15.59
C ASP A 259 19.88 6.30 -15.37
N LEU A 260 19.21 5.57 -16.27
CA LEU A 260 19.04 4.13 -16.19
C LEU A 260 20.32 3.41 -16.67
N VAL A 261 21.26 3.21 -15.75
CA VAL A 261 22.53 2.49 -15.96
C VAL A 261 22.39 1.18 -16.76
N PRO A 262 21.50 0.22 -16.43
CA PRO A 262 21.44 -1.07 -17.14
C PRO A 262 21.10 -0.91 -18.62
N ALA A 263 20.30 0.10 -18.99
CA ALA A 263 19.99 0.40 -20.39
C ALA A 263 21.25 0.86 -21.16
N ALA A 264 22.02 1.77 -20.56
CA ALA A 264 23.25 2.29 -21.16
C ALA A 264 24.34 1.21 -21.26
N ALA A 265 24.49 0.39 -20.22
CA ALA A 265 25.42 -0.74 -20.22
C ALA A 265 25.06 -1.76 -21.30
N LEU A 266 23.77 -2.11 -21.45
CA LEU A 266 23.31 -3.02 -22.50
C LEU A 266 23.54 -2.44 -23.91
N ALA A 267 23.14 -1.19 -24.14
CA ALA A 267 23.35 -0.52 -25.42
C ALA A 267 24.85 -0.42 -25.78
N GLY A 268 25.71 -0.10 -24.80
CA GLY A 268 27.16 -0.06 -24.98
C GLY A 268 27.75 -1.42 -25.38
N ARG A 269 27.34 -2.50 -24.71
CA ARG A 269 27.77 -3.88 -25.06
C ARG A 269 27.35 -4.25 -26.48
N LEU A 270 26.09 -4.00 -26.84
CA LEU A 270 25.57 -4.32 -28.17
C LEU A 270 26.24 -3.51 -29.28
N LEU A 271 26.50 -2.22 -29.05
CA LEU A 271 27.25 -1.37 -29.99
C LEU A 271 28.71 -1.80 -30.14
N SER A 272 29.36 -2.20 -29.04
CA SER A 272 30.72 -2.76 -29.06
C SER A 272 30.78 -4.04 -29.89
N ARG A 273 29.86 -4.99 -29.66
CA ARG A 273 29.74 -6.23 -30.43
C ARG A 273 29.49 -5.97 -31.93
N LYS A 274 28.72 -4.93 -32.26
CA LYS A 274 28.48 -4.49 -33.65
C LYS A 274 29.70 -3.81 -34.30
N GLY A 275 30.71 -3.43 -33.53
CA GLY A 275 31.89 -2.70 -34.01
C GLY A 275 31.74 -1.17 -34.01
N ASP A 276 30.60 -0.64 -33.53
CA ASP A 276 30.29 0.78 -33.46
C ASP A 276 30.94 1.45 -32.23
N LEU A 277 32.27 1.31 -32.09
CA LEU A 277 33.03 1.67 -30.87
C LEU A 277 32.83 3.12 -30.41
N ARG A 278 32.80 4.06 -31.37
CA ARG A 278 32.61 5.49 -31.06
C ARG A 278 31.24 5.77 -30.45
N LYS A 279 30.19 5.10 -30.93
CA LYS A 279 28.84 5.26 -30.38
C LYS A 279 28.73 4.58 -29.03
N ALA A 280 29.33 3.39 -28.88
CA ALA A 280 29.38 2.67 -27.62
C ALA A 280 30.04 3.52 -26.51
N ALA A 281 31.23 4.08 -26.79
CA ALA A 281 31.92 4.99 -25.87
C ALA A 281 31.05 6.19 -25.50
N LYS A 282 30.43 6.86 -26.48
CA LYS A 282 29.58 8.03 -26.23
C LYS A 282 28.38 7.73 -25.33
N VAL A 283 27.71 6.60 -25.52
CA VAL A 283 26.56 6.19 -24.69
C VAL A 283 27.00 5.94 -23.25
N VAL A 284 28.12 5.23 -23.07
CA VAL A 284 28.65 4.90 -21.75
C VAL A 284 29.18 6.13 -21.02
N GLU A 285 29.91 7.01 -21.71
CA GLU A 285 30.42 8.27 -21.13
C GLU A 285 29.28 9.20 -20.68
N ALA A 286 28.21 9.28 -21.47
CA ALA A 286 27.02 10.06 -21.11
C ALA A 286 26.36 9.54 -19.82
N ALA A 287 26.12 8.23 -19.73
CA ALA A 287 25.57 7.62 -18.52
C ALA A 287 26.54 7.75 -17.32
N TRP A 288 27.83 7.57 -17.55
CA TRP A 288 28.88 7.67 -16.54
C TRP A 288 28.94 9.06 -15.89
N SER A 289 28.79 10.12 -16.69
CA SER A 289 28.75 11.49 -16.17
C SER A 289 27.56 11.78 -15.23
N THR A 290 26.49 10.98 -15.35
CA THR A 290 25.31 11.10 -14.48
C THR A 290 25.45 10.21 -13.25
N GLN A 291 25.81 8.94 -13.45
CA GLN A 291 25.98 7.96 -12.37
C GLN A 291 27.15 7.01 -12.70
N PRO A 292 28.36 7.26 -12.17
CA PRO A 292 29.47 6.34 -12.26
C PRO A 292 29.10 4.98 -11.64
N HIS A 293 29.23 3.89 -12.41
CA HIS A 293 28.75 2.55 -12.00
C HIS A 293 29.65 1.42 -12.53
N PRO A 294 29.89 0.33 -11.76
CA PRO A 294 30.76 -0.77 -12.17
C PRO A 294 30.42 -1.37 -13.54
N ASP A 295 29.13 -1.63 -13.82
CA ASP A 295 28.69 -2.14 -15.13
C ASP A 295 29.10 -1.23 -16.31
N LEU A 296 29.05 0.09 -16.14
CA LEU A 296 29.48 1.03 -17.18
C LEU A 296 31.00 0.97 -17.36
N ALA A 297 31.75 0.86 -16.26
CA ALA A 297 33.20 0.70 -16.31
C ALA A 297 33.57 -0.60 -17.04
N GLU A 298 32.92 -1.72 -16.72
CA GLU A 298 33.18 -3.00 -17.39
C GLU A 298 32.97 -2.91 -18.90
N VAL A 299 31.88 -2.28 -19.33
CA VAL A 299 31.58 -2.07 -20.75
C VAL A 299 32.62 -1.16 -21.41
N TYR A 300 32.99 -0.05 -20.75
CA TYR A 300 33.96 0.90 -21.29
C TYR A 300 35.36 0.27 -21.44
N LEU A 301 35.81 -0.48 -20.44
CA LEU A 301 37.12 -1.12 -20.42
C LEU A 301 37.22 -2.21 -21.50
N ASN A 302 36.11 -2.91 -21.77
CA ASN A 302 36.03 -3.99 -22.75
C ASN A 302 35.44 -3.55 -24.11
N LEU A 303 35.40 -2.25 -24.40
CA LEU A 303 34.85 -1.71 -25.66
C LEU A 303 35.41 -2.37 -26.91
N ARG A 304 36.73 -2.59 -26.94
CA ARG A 304 37.40 -3.26 -28.05
C ARG A 304 37.94 -4.61 -27.57
N PRO A 305 37.42 -5.73 -28.10
CA PRO A 305 37.99 -7.05 -27.86
C PRO A 305 39.45 -7.10 -28.33
N GLY A 306 40.33 -7.71 -27.53
CA GLY A 306 41.75 -7.89 -27.85
C GLY A 306 42.70 -6.80 -27.36
N ASP A 307 42.21 -5.79 -26.66
CA ASP A 307 43.08 -4.76 -26.09
C ASP A 307 43.95 -5.28 -24.93
N SER A 308 45.18 -4.78 -24.87
CA SER A 308 46.13 -5.12 -23.82
C SER A 308 45.68 -4.58 -22.46
N ALA A 309 46.22 -5.13 -21.37
CA ALA A 309 45.92 -4.63 -20.02
C ALA A 309 46.32 -3.15 -19.85
N LEU A 310 47.42 -2.72 -20.49
CA LEU A 310 47.84 -1.30 -20.50
C LEU A 310 46.87 -0.41 -21.27
N ASP A 311 46.25 -0.89 -22.36
CA ASP A 311 45.27 -0.11 -23.09
C ASP A 311 43.93 0.00 -22.33
N ARG A 312 43.55 -1.06 -21.59
CA ARG A 312 42.43 -0.99 -20.64
C ARG A 312 42.72 0.01 -19.52
N LEU A 313 43.94 0.04 -18.98
CA LEU A 313 44.34 1.04 -17.98
C LEU A 313 44.20 2.48 -18.51
N LYS A 314 44.68 2.78 -19.72
CA LYS A 314 44.52 4.12 -20.34
C LYS A 314 43.05 4.53 -20.48
N ARG A 315 42.16 3.57 -20.78
CA ARG A 315 40.71 3.81 -20.79
C ARG A 315 40.17 4.06 -19.39
N ALA A 316 40.59 3.29 -18.39
CA ALA A 316 40.21 3.50 -17.00
C ALA A 316 40.60 4.90 -16.52
N GLU A 317 41.80 5.37 -16.84
CA GLU A 317 42.27 6.72 -16.52
C GLU A 317 41.41 7.79 -17.21
N THR A 318 40.99 7.54 -18.45
CA THR A 318 40.06 8.43 -19.16
C THR A 318 38.69 8.48 -18.48
N LEU A 319 38.16 7.34 -18.08
CA LEU A 319 36.89 7.23 -17.38
C LEU A 319 36.94 7.89 -15.98
N SER A 320 38.06 7.72 -15.27
CA SER A 320 38.32 8.37 -13.98
C SER A 320 38.32 9.89 -14.10
N ARG A 321 38.92 10.46 -15.15
CA ARG A 321 38.90 11.91 -15.41
C ARG A 321 37.48 12.45 -15.62
N LEU A 322 36.58 11.65 -16.17
CA LEU A 322 35.16 12.00 -16.38
C LEU A 322 34.30 11.82 -15.12
N SER A 323 34.80 11.14 -14.09
CA SER A 323 34.03 10.76 -12.90
C SER A 323 33.85 11.88 -11.87
N ASN A 324 34.44 13.06 -12.09
CA ASN A 324 34.44 14.19 -11.15
C ASN A 324 34.88 13.82 -9.72
N GLY A 325 35.78 12.84 -9.59
CA GLY A 325 36.30 12.38 -8.29
C GLY A 325 35.44 11.31 -7.61
N ALA A 326 34.45 10.73 -8.30
CA ALA A 326 33.69 9.60 -7.77
C ALA A 326 34.60 8.38 -7.47
N PRO A 327 34.30 7.59 -6.43
CA PRO A 327 35.13 6.45 -6.04
C PRO A 327 35.21 5.39 -7.14
N GLU A 328 34.14 5.19 -7.92
CA GLU A 328 34.09 4.18 -8.98
C GLU A 328 35.15 4.41 -10.07
N GLY A 329 35.47 5.66 -10.41
CA GLY A 329 36.52 5.97 -11.37
C GLY A 329 37.91 5.54 -10.89
N ARG A 330 38.19 5.74 -9.60
CA ARG A 330 39.45 5.30 -8.97
C ARG A 330 39.52 3.77 -8.88
N LEU A 331 38.41 3.11 -8.54
CA LEU A 331 38.31 1.65 -8.49
C LEU A 331 38.54 1.01 -9.87
N ALA A 332 37.99 1.60 -10.93
CA ALA A 332 38.23 1.15 -12.30
C ALA A 332 39.71 1.25 -12.70
N VAL A 333 40.39 2.35 -12.31
CA VAL A 333 41.85 2.53 -12.51
C VAL A 333 42.64 1.50 -11.72
N ALA A 334 42.33 1.34 -10.43
CA ALA A 334 43.04 0.40 -9.55
C ALA A 334 42.97 -1.03 -10.08
N ARG A 335 41.77 -1.51 -10.45
CA ARG A 335 41.59 -2.84 -11.05
C ARG A 335 42.37 -2.99 -12.36
N SER A 336 42.27 -2.01 -13.26
CA SER A 336 42.96 -2.07 -14.55
C SER A 336 44.49 -2.01 -14.40
N ALA A 337 44.99 -1.25 -13.42
CA ALA A 337 46.42 -1.15 -13.11
C ALA A 337 46.95 -2.46 -12.53
N LEU A 338 46.18 -3.14 -11.68
CA LEU A 338 46.53 -4.48 -11.19
C LEU A 338 46.64 -5.51 -12.33
N GLU A 339 45.67 -5.51 -13.26
CA GLU A 339 45.74 -6.36 -14.46
C GLU A 339 46.97 -6.06 -15.32
N ALA A 340 47.36 -4.79 -15.41
CA ALA A 340 48.54 -4.34 -16.14
C ALA A 340 49.87 -4.53 -15.37
N ARG A 341 49.81 -5.00 -14.11
CA ARG A 341 50.96 -5.09 -13.18
C ARG A 341 51.64 -3.74 -12.89
N GLU A 342 50.89 -2.65 -13.01
CA GLU A 342 51.31 -1.29 -12.65
C GLU A 342 50.98 -1.01 -11.18
N PHE A 343 51.65 -1.70 -10.26
CA PHE A 343 51.31 -1.70 -8.83
C PHE A 343 51.38 -0.32 -8.17
N GLY A 344 52.34 0.52 -8.57
CA GLY A 344 52.44 1.91 -8.10
C GLY A 344 51.18 2.71 -8.45
N ARG A 345 50.71 2.61 -9.70
CA ARG A 345 49.49 3.28 -10.15
C ARG A 345 48.23 2.74 -9.46
N ALA A 346 48.17 1.44 -9.22
CA ALA A 346 47.06 0.84 -8.49
C ALA A 346 46.99 1.38 -7.04
N ARG A 347 48.14 1.50 -6.37
CA ARG A 347 48.23 2.06 -5.02
C ARG A 347 47.83 3.53 -4.98
N ASP A 348 48.37 4.35 -5.89
CA ASP A 348 48.04 5.78 -6.00
C ASP A 348 46.53 6.01 -6.23
N ALA A 349 45.88 5.13 -7.00
CA ALA A 349 44.44 5.20 -7.24
C ALA A 349 43.60 4.82 -6.01
N LEU A 350 44.07 3.87 -5.21
CA LEU A 350 43.37 3.40 -4.00
C LEU A 350 43.57 4.32 -2.80
N GLU A 351 44.73 4.99 -2.69
CA GLU A 351 45.11 5.82 -1.54
C GLU A 351 43.99 6.78 -1.06
N PRO A 352 43.30 7.54 -1.94
CA PRO A 352 42.24 8.44 -1.50
C PRO A 352 40.99 7.72 -0.97
N LEU A 353 40.80 6.44 -1.29
CA LEU A 353 39.67 5.60 -0.86
C LEU A 353 39.94 4.86 0.46
N LEU A 354 41.18 4.94 0.97
CA LEU A 354 41.55 4.35 2.26
C LEU A 354 41.18 5.25 3.44
N GLN A 355 40.93 6.54 3.16
CA GLN A 355 40.46 7.52 4.14
C GLN A 355 38.97 7.25 4.44
N ASP A 356 38.57 7.36 5.71
CA ASP A 356 37.19 7.18 6.17
C ASP A 356 36.53 5.82 5.87
N ARG A 357 36.98 4.78 6.58
CA ARG A 357 36.41 3.41 6.60
C ARG A 357 36.25 2.80 5.18
N PRO A 358 37.33 2.22 4.60
CA PRO A 358 37.32 1.70 3.23
C PRO A 358 36.25 0.61 3.03
N SER A 359 35.62 0.59 1.86
CA SER A 359 34.65 -0.46 1.51
C SER A 359 35.30 -1.84 1.42
N MET A 360 34.47 -2.88 1.47
CA MET A 360 34.90 -4.26 1.27
C MET A 360 35.70 -4.42 -0.03
N ARG A 361 35.22 -3.88 -1.15
CA ARG A 361 35.89 -3.93 -2.46
C ARG A 361 37.24 -3.21 -2.46
N VAL A 362 37.37 -2.06 -1.78
CA VAL A 362 38.65 -1.36 -1.62
C VAL A 362 39.65 -2.23 -0.85
N CYS A 363 39.21 -2.85 0.26
CA CYS A 363 40.07 -3.73 1.06
C CYS A 363 40.51 -4.98 0.28
N LEU A 364 39.61 -5.57 -0.52
CA LEU A 364 39.93 -6.71 -1.38
C LEU A 364 40.94 -6.33 -2.46
N LEU A 365 40.76 -5.18 -3.13
CA LEU A 365 41.73 -4.69 -4.12
C LEU A 365 43.11 -4.40 -3.52
N MET A 366 43.18 -3.85 -2.30
CA MET A 366 44.44 -3.68 -1.57
C MET A 366 45.10 -5.02 -1.23
N SER A 367 44.31 -6.02 -0.83
CA SER A 367 44.80 -7.38 -0.61
C SER A 367 45.38 -7.97 -1.91
N ASP A 368 44.65 -7.86 -3.01
CA ASP A 368 45.08 -8.38 -4.32
C ASP A 368 46.36 -7.68 -4.80
N LEU A 369 46.49 -6.37 -4.54
CA LEU A 369 47.69 -5.58 -4.82
C LEU A 369 48.92 -6.11 -4.06
N GLU A 370 48.82 -6.24 -2.74
CA GLU A 370 49.92 -6.70 -1.89
C GLU A 370 50.31 -8.14 -2.24
N GLN A 371 49.35 -8.98 -2.58
CA GLN A 371 49.59 -10.36 -2.99
C GLN A 371 50.25 -10.45 -4.38
N ALA A 372 49.83 -9.62 -5.33
CA ALA A 372 50.40 -9.63 -6.68
C ALA A 372 51.83 -9.06 -6.73
N GLU A 373 52.15 -8.08 -5.87
CA GLU A 373 53.47 -7.44 -5.84
C GLU A 373 54.48 -8.22 -4.98
N HIS A 374 54.07 -8.75 -3.83
CA HIS A 374 54.97 -9.33 -2.82
C HIS A 374 54.72 -10.81 -2.51
N GLY A 375 53.72 -11.43 -3.13
CA GLY A 375 53.27 -12.79 -2.83
C GLY A 375 52.41 -12.87 -1.56
N SER A 376 52.19 -14.08 -1.04
CA SER A 376 51.36 -14.31 0.14
C SER A 376 52.00 -13.79 1.43
N THR A 377 51.83 -12.49 1.69
CA THR A 377 52.38 -11.78 2.84
C THR A 377 51.36 -11.62 3.98
N GLY A 378 51.86 -11.25 5.16
CA GLY A 378 51.01 -10.89 6.31
C GLY A 378 50.11 -9.68 6.03
N LYS A 379 50.57 -8.70 5.24
CA LYS A 379 49.81 -7.50 4.88
C LYS A 379 48.58 -7.81 4.02
N GLY A 380 48.72 -8.70 3.03
CA GLY A 380 47.57 -9.16 2.24
C GLY A 380 46.49 -9.80 3.12
N ARG A 381 46.89 -10.66 4.07
CA ARG A 381 45.97 -11.28 5.03
C ARG A 381 45.32 -10.27 5.98
N GLU A 382 46.06 -9.24 6.39
CA GLU A 382 45.53 -8.15 7.20
C GLU A 382 44.41 -7.41 6.45
N TRP A 383 44.62 -7.09 5.17
CA TRP A 383 43.58 -6.47 4.33
C TRP A 383 42.36 -7.37 4.13
N LEU A 384 42.55 -8.68 3.95
CA LEU A 384 41.44 -9.64 3.94
C LEU A 384 40.67 -9.64 5.26
N ALA A 385 41.37 -9.62 6.40
CA ALA A 385 40.72 -9.53 7.71
C ALA A 385 39.95 -8.23 7.88
N ARG A 386 40.48 -7.09 7.42
CA ARG A 386 39.80 -5.79 7.40
C ARG A 386 38.54 -5.82 6.52
N ALA A 387 38.59 -6.46 5.35
CA ALA A 387 37.46 -6.58 4.43
C ALA A 387 36.23 -7.24 5.09
N THR A 388 36.42 -8.19 6.00
CA THR A 388 35.29 -8.87 6.69
C THR A 388 34.44 -7.95 7.58
N ARG A 389 35.01 -6.83 8.04
CA ARG A 389 34.34 -5.83 8.91
C ARG A 389 34.09 -4.50 8.20
N ALA A 390 34.50 -4.42 6.93
CA ALA A 390 34.34 -3.25 6.09
C ALA A 390 32.87 -3.09 5.67
N PRO A 391 32.40 -1.85 5.48
CA PRO A 391 31.07 -1.59 4.91
C PRO A 391 30.95 -2.22 3.52
N ARG A 392 29.76 -2.73 3.22
CA ARG A 392 29.47 -3.34 1.91
C ARG A 392 29.42 -2.26 0.83
N ASP A 393 29.91 -2.61 -0.36
CA ASP A 393 29.77 -1.75 -1.52
C ASP A 393 28.30 -1.64 -1.96
N PRO A 394 27.95 -0.58 -2.70
CA PRO A 394 26.66 -0.48 -3.34
C PRO A 394 26.35 -1.72 -4.19
N ALA A 395 25.12 -2.18 -4.08
CA ALA A 395 24.55 -3.28 -4.85
C ALA A 395 23.12 -2.92 -5.28
N TRP A 396 22.54 -3.72 -6.17
CA TRP A 396 21.13 -3.56 -6.53
C TRP A 396 20.25 -4.12 -5.41
N ILE A 397 19.40 -3.28 -4.83
CA ILE A 397 18.52 -3.65 -3.71
C ILE A 397 17.06 -3.42 -4.12
N ALA A 398 16.22 -4.44 -3.95
CA ALA A 398 14.77 -4.34 -4.10
C ALA A 398 14.08 -5.12 -2.98
N ASP A 399 13.21 -4.46 -2.22
CA ASP A 399 12.38 -5.07 -1.17
C ASP A 399 13.18 -5.99 -0.22
N GLY A 400 14.38 -5.53 0.16
CA GLY A 400 15.34 -6.23 1.03
C GLY A 400 16.13 -7.37 0.40
N VAL A 401 15.91 -7.67 -0.88
CA VAL A 401 16.77 -8.57 -1.66
C VAL A 401 17.94 -7.79 -2.23
N VAL A 402 19.16 -8.23 -1.90
CA VAL A 402 20.41 -7.73 -2.48
C VAL A 402 20.78 -8.60 -3.68
N SER A 403 21.05 -7.96 -4.82
CA SER A 403 21.45 -8.60 -6.07
C SER A 403 22.67 -7.90 -6.66
N ASP A 404 23.58 -8.69 -7.25
CA ASP A 404 24.71 -8.16 -8.02
C ASP A 404 24.26 -7.65 -9.40
N HIS A 405 23.14 -8.18 -9.92
CA HIS A 405 22.61 -7.84 -11.23
C HIS A 405 21.30 -7.08 -11.09
N TRP A 406 21.12 -6.06 -11.93
CA TRP A 406 19.84 -5.37 -12.05
C TRP A 406 18.77 -6.29 -12.63
N ALA A 407 17.55 -6.20 -12.10
CA ALA A 407 16.36 -6.78 -12.69
C ALA A 407 15.25 -5.71 -12.81
N PRO A 408 14.36 -5.84 -13.81
CA PRO A 408 13.29 -4.86 -14.04
C PRO A 408 12.19 -4.92 -12.99
N ILE A 409 12.01 -6.07 -12.33
CA ILE A 409 10.96 -6.33 -11.34
C ILE A 409 11.56 -6.84 -10.04
N SER A 410 10.91 -6.51 -8.93
CA SER A 410 11.23 -7.14 -7.64
C SER A 410 10.84 -8.62 -7.64
N PRO A 411 11.73 -9.53 -7.18
CA PRO A 411 11.41 -10.95 -7.03
C PRO A 411 10.39 -11.21 -5.91
N VAL A 412 10.19 -10.25 -5.01
CA VAL A 412 9.33 -10.38 -3.83
C VAL A 412 7.94 -9.81 -4.10
N THR A 413 7.88 -8.56 -4.55
CA THR A 413 6.61 -7.85 -4.72
C THR A 413 6.07 -7.89 -6.15
N GLY A 414 6.91 -8.19 -7.14
CA GLY A 414 6.57 -8.06 -8.57
C GLY A 414 6.54 -6.61 -9.07
N ARG A 415 6.85 -5.62 -8.20
CA ARG A 415 6.83 -4.20 -8.55
C ARG A 415 7.91 -3.88 -9.60
N LEU A 416 7.50 -3.14 -10.64
CA LEU A 416 8.39 -2.63 -11.69
C LEU A 416 9.33 -1.55 -11.13
N ASP A 417 10.57 -1.49 -11.63
CA ASP A 417 11.57 -0.46 -11.28
C ASP A 417 11.86 -0.38 -9.77
N ALA A 418 11.79 -1.53 -9.09
CA ALA A 418 12.00 -1.60 -7.64
C ALA A 418 13.48 -1.61 -7.24
N PHE A 419 14.40 -1.99 -8.15
CA PHE A 419 15.82 -2.10 -7.86
C PHE A 419 16.50 -0.74 -7.82
N VAL A 420 17.11 -0.42 -6.68
CA VAL A 420 17.87 0.81 -6.44
C VAL A 420 19.33 0.47 -6.16
N TRP A 421 20.25 1.24 -6.74
CA TRP A 421 21.69 1.09 -6.50
C TRP A 421 22.11 1.86 -5.25
N GLN A 422 22.37 1.14 -4.16
CA GLN A 422 22.77 1.75 -2.88
C GLN A 422 23.54 0.76 -2.00
N ALA A 423 24.28 1.28 -1.02
CA ALA A 423 24.95 0.44 -0.03
C ALA A 423 23.91 -0.27 0.86
N PRO A 424 23.98 -1.61 1.01
CA PRO A 424 23.14 -2.32 1.97
C PRO A 424 23.34 -1.76 3.39
N PRO A 425 22.28 -1.62 4.20
CA PRO A 425 22.44 -1.24 5.59
C PRO A 425 23.32 -2.25 6.32
N ASP A 426 24.21 -1.77 7.20
CA ASP A 426 25.14 -2.60 8.00
C ASP A 426 24.41 -3.59 8.95
N VAL A 427 23.09 -3.45 9.11
CA VAL A 427 22.24 -4.33 9.90
C VAL A 427 21.46 -5.26 8.96
N LEU A 428 21.66 -6.57 9.13
CA LEU A 428 20.81 -7.61 8.53
C LEU A 428 19.40 -7.53 9.14
N ILE A 429 18.59 -6.59 8.66
CA ILE A 429 17.15 -6.60 8.91
C ILE A 429 16.53 -7.37 7.75
N ALA A 430 15.96 -8.53 8.05
CA ALA A 430 15.13 -9.24 7.08
C ALA A 430 14.00 -8.31 6.64
N PRO A 431 13.71 -8.19 5.33
CA PRO A 431 12.61 -7.34 4.89
C PRO A 431 11.29 -7.82 5.51
N GLU A 432 10.68 -6.94 6.29
CA GLU A 432 9.28 -7.03 6.66
C GLU A 432 8.48 -6.82 5.37
N LEU A 433 7.82 -7.88 4.91
CA LEU A 433 7.00 -7.90 3.70
C LEU A 433 5.69 -7.14 3.98
N THR A 434 5.74 -5.82 4.08
CA THR A 434 4.53 -4.99 4.22
C THR A 434 3.77 -4.96 2.91
N LEU A 435 2.86 -5.93 2.71
CA LEU A 435 1.81 -5.86 1.70
C LEU A 435 0.77 -4.84 2.18
N HIS A 436 0.89 -3.58 1.76
CA HIS A 436 -0.17 -2.59 2.00
C HIS A 436 -1.42 -2.97 1.18
N ASP A 437 -2.40 -3.53 1.87
CA ASP A 437 -3.65 -4.01 1.30
C ASP A 437 -4.73 -2.91 1.40
N ASP A 438 -4.74 -2.00 0.42
CA ASP A 438 -5.54 -0.77 0.44
C ASP A 438 -7.06 -0.97 0.20
N VAL A 439 -7.62 -2.16 0.46
CA VAL A 439 -9.08 -2.34 0.34
C VAL A 439 -9.81 -1.66 1.50
N THR A 440 -9.22 -1.68 2.69
CA THR A 440 -9.49 -0.84 3.87
C THR A 440 -8.54 -1.34 4.97
N ALA A 441 -7.94 -0.43 5.73
CA ALA A 441 -6.93 -0.69 6.77
C ALA A 441 -7.21 -1.97 7.59
N ASP A 442 -6.50 -3.05 7.26
CA ASP A 442 -6.25 -4.16 8.17
C ASP A 442 -5.12 -3.71 9.12
N LEU A 443 -5.35 -3.85 10.43
CA LEU A 443 -4.37 -3.58 11.48
C LEU A 443 -3.74 -4.86 12.05
N ASP A 444 -4.05 -6.03 11.48
CA ASP A 444 -3.58 -7.32 12.00
C ASP A 444 -2.66 -8.03 11.00
N ASP A 445 -1.42 -7.54 10.89
CA ASP A 445 -0.28 -8.38 10.49
C ASP A 445 0.26 -9.06 11.77
N GLU A 446 -0.50 -10.02 12.31
CA GLU A 446 0.05 -10.89 13.35
C GLU A 446 1.06 -11.87 12.72
N VAL A 447 2.30 -11.69 13.17
CA VAL A 447 3.50 -12.49 12.94
C VAL A 447 3.18 -13.99 12.91
N ARG A 448 3.13 -14.56 11.71
CA ARG A 448 3.27 -16.01 11.56
C ARG A 448 4.75 -16.34 11.47
N ALA A 449 5.35 -16.67 12.61
CA ALA A 449 6.63 -17.34 12.62
C ALA A 449 6.51 -18.61 11.76
N LEU A 450 7.26 -18.65 10.65
CA LEU A 450 7.40 -19.87 9.88
C LEU A 450 7.96 -20.95 10.82
N PRO A 451 7.46 -22.19 10.79
CA PRO A 451 8.08 -23.27 11.52
C PRO A 451 9.52 -23.37 11.02
N ILE A 452 10.49 -23.06 11.89
CA ILE A 452 11.84 -23.56 11.70
C ILE A 452 11.66 -25.07 11.61
N ALA A 453 11.91 -25.64 10.44
CA ALA A 453 12.08 -27.06 10.30
C ALA A 453 13.11 -27.46 11.36
N ALA A 454 12.64 -28.12 12.42
CA ALA A 454 13.50 -28.67 13.44
C ALA A 454 14.51 -29.53 12.70
N ALA A 455 15.76 -29.09 12.71
CA ALA A 455 16.88 -29.90 12.28
C ALA A 455 16.77 -31.20 13.07
N GLU A 456 16.62 -32.28 12.33
CA GLU A 456 16.55 -33.65 12.81
C GLU A 456 17.72 -33.88 13.78
N GLU A 457 17.40 -34.12 15.05
CA GLU A 457 18.38 -34.54 16.06
C GLU A 457 19.09 -35.80 15.55
N PRO A 458 20.42 -35.82 15.43
CA PRO A 458 21.12 -37.03 15.02
C PRO A 458 20.99 -38.08 16.12
N ALA A 459 20.48 -39.24 15.73
CA ALA A 459 20.29 -40.42 16.57
C ALA A 459 21.58 -40.82 17.33
N PRO A 460 21.46 -41.34 18.57
CA PRO A 460 22.60 -41.81 19.33
C PRO A 460 23.23 -43.05 18.67
N PRO A 461 24.56 -43.24 18.79
CA PRO A 461 25.26 -44.36 18.14
C PRO A 461 24.87 -45.70 18.79
N PRO A 462 24.92 -46.81 18.03
CA PRO A 462 24.50 -48.11 18.52
C PRO A 462 25.49 -48.69 19.54
N VAL A 463 24.90 -49.34 20.54
CA VAL A 463 25.54 -50.11 21.61
C VAL A 463 26.38 -51.24 21.03
N SER A 464 27.67 -51.28 21.37
CA SER A 464 28.54 -52.44 21.16
C SER A 464 28.44 -53.38 22.37
N GLU A 465 28.17 -54.66 22.09
CA GLU A 465 28.23 -55.75 23.08
C GLU A 465 29.67 -56.02 23.56
N PRO A 466 29.84 -56.58 24.77
CA PRO A 466 31.10 -56.60 25.49
C PRO A 466 31.92 -57.89 25.26
N ALA A 467 33.25 -57.76 25.30
CA ALA A 467 34.18 -58.88 25.40
C ALA A 467 35.16 -58.65 26.56
N PRO A 468 35.72 -59.72 27.16
CA PRO A 468 35.75 -59.89 28.61
C PRO A 468 37.03 -59.44 29.30
N ALA A 469 36.93 -59.28 30.62
CA ALA A 469 37.99 -58.97 31.56
C ALA A 469 39.12 -60.03 31.60
N PRO A 470 40.29 -59.63 32.14
CA PRO A 470 40.83 -60.36 33.28
C PRO A 470 41.20 -59.44 34.45
N GLU A 471 40.55 -59.70 35.59
CA GLU A 471 41.06 -60.03 36.93
C GLU A 471 42.47 -59.59 37.45
N PRO A 472 42.69 -59.59 38.79
CA PRO A 472 43.06 -58.39 39.55
C PRO A 472 44.36 -58.59 40.38
N ALA A 473 44.66 -57.64 41.29
CA ALA A 473 45.23 -57.81 42.66
C ALA A 473 46.09 -56.57 43.05
N PRO A 474 46.38 -56.31 44.35
CA PRO A 474 45.91 -55.10 45.04
C PRO A 474 47.03 -54.40 45.86
N ALA A 475 46.62 -53.39 46.67
CA ALA A 475 47.22 -52.88 47.93
C ALA A 475 47.19 -51.34 47.94
N GLU A 476 46.36 -50.71 48.78
CA GLU A 476 46.70 -50.17 50.13
C GLU A 476 47.69 -48.97 50.02
N LYS A 477 47.52 -47.82 50.68
CA LYS A 477 46.74 -47.41 51.85
C LYS A 477 46.97 -45.89 52.06
N GLU A 478 46.00 -45.21 52.71
CA GLU A 478 46.20 -44.14 53.73
C GLU A 478 46.75 -42.76 53.25
N VAL A 479 46.29 -41.57 53.67
CA VAL A 479 45.92 -41.04 55.00
C VAL A 479 45.18 -39.67 54.82
N ARG A 480 44.06 -39.48 55.55
CA ARG A 480 43.62 -38.32 56.39
C ARG A 480 43.43 -36.93 55.74
N ALA A 481 42.22 -36.35 55.75
CA ALA A 481 41.57 -35.53 56.80
C ALA A 481 42.33 -34.20 57.07
N GLU A 482 41.73 -33.02 57.16
CA GLU A 482 40.51 -32.59 57.85
C GLU A 482 40.03 -31.23 57.29
N ALA A 483 38.76 -30.93 57.58
CA ALA A 483 38.06 -29.67 57.34
C ALA A 483 38.20 -28.69 58.53
N ILE A 484 38.18 -27.38 58.28
CA ILE A 484 37.72 -26.28 59.19
C ILE A 484 37.37 -25.08 58.25
N VAL A 485 36.13 -24.60 58.04
CA VAL A 485 35.11 -23.90 58.86
C VAL A 485 35.41 -22.41 59.18
N ALA A 486 34.48 -21.53 58.74
CA ALA A 486 34.07 -20.20 59.28
C ALA A 486 35.09 -19.03 59.22
N GLU A 487 34.76 -17.74 59.06
CA GLU A 487 33.54 -16.91 58.93
C GLU A 487 33.99 -15.47 58.50
N PRO A 488 33.09 -14.49 58.27
CA PRO A 488 33.31 -13.31 57.43
C PRO A 488 33.78 -12.04 58.18
N VAL A 489 34.20 -11.02 57.43
CA VAL A 489 34.36 -9.64 57.94
C VAL A 489 33.77 -8.61 56.97
N ARG A 490 33.13 -7.62 57.59
CA ARG A 490 32.29 -6.51 57.13
C ARG A 490 33.03 -5.34 56.49
N ASP A 491 32.24 -4.62 55.69
CA ASP A 491 32.09 -3.17 55.48
C ASP A 491 33.31 -2.27 55.21
N GLU A 492 33.25 -1.55 54.08
CA GLU A 492 33.51 -0.10 54.07
C GLU A 492 32.64 0.60 53.02
N VAL A 493 32.03 1.70 53.47
CA VAL A 493 31.07 2.58 52.78
C VAL A 493 31.81 3.68 52.02
N LYS A 494 31.36 4.02 50.80
CA LYS A 494 31.48 5.40 50.29
C LYS A 494 30.43 5.78 49.24
N GLU A 495 29.43 6.52 49.73
CA GLU A 495 28.95 7.83 49.24
C GLU A 495 28.31 7.98 47.84
N GLU A 496 26.97 8.02 47.89
CA GLU A 496 25.99 8.86 47.17
C GLU A 496 26.40 9.67 45.91
N ALA A 497 25.66 9.42 44.83
CA ALA A 497 25.14 10.46 43.95
C ALA A 497 23.72 10.09 43.50
N SER A 498 22.72 10.79 44.06
CA SER A 498 21.29 10.67 43.79
C SER A 498 20.91 11.29 42.44
N LEU A 499 20.16 10.58 41.60
CA LEU A 499 19.40 11.14 40.48
C LEU A 499 17.89 11.16 40.82
N PRO A 500 17.12 12.20 40.47
CA PRO A 500 15.74 12.36 40.90
C PRO A 500 14.76 11.50 40.07
N GLN A 501 13.75 10.94 40.72
CA GLN A 501 12.60 10.31 40.06
C GLN A 501 11.66 11.39 39.48
N PRO A 502 11.06 11.18 38.29
CA PRO A 502 10.08 12.10 37.73
C PRO A 502 8.70 11.94 38.40
N GLU A 503 8.10 13.06 38.80
CA GLU A 503 6.75 13.18 39.35
C GLU A 503 5.65 12.78 38.33
N PRO A 504 4.48 12.31 38.80
CA PRO A 504 3.37 11.93 37.93
C PRO A 504 2.72 13.17 37.28
N VAL A 505 2.58 13.12 35.95
CA VAL A 505 1.91 14.14 35.14
C VAL A 505 0.41 14.17 35.46
N VAL A 506 -0.05 15.27 36.05
CA VAL A 506 -1.47 15.59 36.23
C VAL A 506 -2.00 16.23 34.94
N PHE A 507 -2.97 15.60 34.28
CA PHE A 507 -3.67 16.19 33.13
C PHE A 507 -4.69 17.25 33.61
N PRO A 508 -4.62 18.51 33.16
CA PRO A 508 -5.65 19.50 33.47
C PRO A 508 -6.94 19.20 32.71
N THR A 509 -8.03 18.99 33.44
CA THR A 509 -9.41 18.90 32.92
C THR A 509 -9.97 20.30 32.68
N THR A 510 -9.69 20.89 31.52
CA THR A 510 -10.51 21.98 30.97
C THR A 510 -10.38 22.00 29.43
N PRO A 511 -11.50 22.00 28.68
CA PRO A 511 -11.46 22.13 27.23
C PRO A 511 -11.00 23.54 26.81
N PRO A 512 -10.22 23.70 25.73
CA PRO A 512 -9.88 25.01 25.21
C PRO A 512 -11.11 25.71 24.59
N ASP A 513 -11.23 27.01 24.88
CA ASP A 513 -12.25 27.92 24.36
C ASP A 513 -12.32 27.87 22.83
N VAL A 514 -13.48 27.49 22.30
CA VAL A 514 -13.78 27.53 20.87
C VAL A 514 -14.24 28.95 20.51
N PRO A 515 -13.58 29.67 19.58
CA PRO A 515 -14.06 30.97 19.14
C PRO A 515 -15.38 30.81 18.37
N LYS A 516 -16.40 31.59 18.76
CA LYS A 516 -17.71 31.64 18.09
C LYS A 516 -17.56 31.95 16.59
N PRO A 517 -18.31 31.27 15.71
CA PRO A 517 -18.31 31.60 14.28
C PRO A 517 -18.93 32.97 14.03
N LYS A 518 -18.24 33.80 13.23
CA LYS A 518 -18.73 35.08 12.74
C LYS A 518 -19.98 34.88 11.88
N GLU A 519 -21.05 35.59 12.21
CA GLU A 519 -22.21 35.80 11.32
C GLU A 519 -21.74 36.36 9.96
N GLN A 520 -21.90 35.57 8.91
CA GLN A 520 -21.84 36.08 7.54
C GLN A 520 -23.23 36.55 7.13
N ALA A 521 -23.30 37.83 6.79
CA ALA A 521 -24.48 38.54 6.36
C ALA A 521 -25.15 37.90 5.14
N SER A 522 -26.49 37.91 5.17
CA SER A 522 -27.38 37.46 4.12
C SER A 522 -27.06 38.08 2.75
N ALA A 523 -26.64 37.26 1.80
CA ALA A 523 -26.63 37.62 0.39
C ALA A 523 -28.07 37.70 -0.14
N ARG A 524 -28.46 38.90 -0.58
CA ARG A 524 -29.74 39.21 -1.21
C ARG A 524 -29.92 38.39 -2.49
N ARG A 525 -31.05 37.67 -2.59
CA ARG A 525 -31.58 37.12 -3.84
C ARG A 525 -32.00 38.28 -4.75
N SER A 526 -31.35 38.45 -5.90
CA SER A 526 -31.87 39.28 -7.00
C SER A 526 -32.78 38.43 -7.88
N VAL A 527 -34.01 38.90 -8.05
CA VAL A 527 -35.02 38.42 -9.01
C VAL A 527 -34.94 39.35 -10.22
N PHE A 528 -34.60 38.83 -11.40
CA PHE A 528 -34.92 39.33 -12.75
C PHE A 528 -34.60 38.15 -13.70
N SER A 529 -35.57 37.30 -14.07
CA SER A 529 -36.47 37.40 -15.24
C SER A 529 -35.73 37.48 -16.58
N VAL A 530 -35.74 36.38 -17.35
CA VAL A 530 -35.81 36.37 -18.83
C VAL A 530 -36.30 34.95 -19.25
N TRP A 531 -37.48 34.93 -19.90
CA TRP A 531 -38.29 33.85 -20.49
C TRP A 531 -38.99 32.85 -19.56
#